data_AF-A0A950MNN0-F1
#
_entry.id   AF-A0A950MNN0-F1
#
_cell.length_a   1.000
_cell.length_b   1.000
_cell.length_c   1.000
_cell.angle_alpha   90.00
_cell.angle_beta   90.00
_cell.angle_gamma   90.00
#
_symmetry.space_group_name_H-M   'P 1'
#
loop_
_entity.id
_entity.type
_entity.pdbx_description
1 polymer ?
#
loop_
_entity_poly.entity_id
_entity_poly.type
_entity_poly.pdbx_seq_one_letter_code
_entity_poly.pdbx_strand_id
1 'polypeptide(L)'
;MSNADLTSVLFLLLVLAGLAQLLGWLFVKLRQPKVVGEILAGVVLGNAVVGRWPAAAHFIQNARRHGDVFDFVYWLGLLLLMFLAGAETQLLFTREDRRSVSWLVILGTGLPFVAGLGLAPWVIRPSLAGPAGNRISLTIVLAVGVAVTSVPVVSKIFADLKILHTRFARLVLG
;
A
#
# COMPACT_ATOMS: atom_id res chain seq x y z
N MET A 1 17.96 -24.45 1.78
CA MET A 1 17.31 -24.19 0.48
C MET A 1 18.15 -24.83 -0.60
N SER A 2 17.55 -25.57 -1.53
CA SER A 2 18.29 -26.13 -2.68
C SER A 2 18.66 -25.01 -3.66
N ASN A 3 19.71 -25.19 -4.47
CA ASN A 3 20.09 -24.24 -5.52
C ASN A 3 18.92 -23.98 -6.50
N ALA A 4 18.07 -25.00 -6.71
CA ALA A 4 16.86 -24.88 -7.53
C ALA A 4 15.80 -23.95 -6.90
N ASP A 5 15.66 -23.96 -5.57
CA ASP A 5 14.74 -23.09 -4.84
C ASP A 5 15.22 -21.63 -4.90
N LEU A 6 16.52 -21.42 -4.69
CA LEU A 6 17.17 -20.12 -4.82
C LEU A 6 16.98 -19.54 -6.22
N THR A 7 17.21 -20.34 -7.26
CA THR A 7 17.01 -19.92 -8.66
C THR A 7 15.56 -19.52 -8.91
N SER A 8 14.61 -20.29 -8.37
CA SER A 8 13.18 -20.02 -8.50
C SER A 8 12.80 -18.70 -7.82
N VAL A 9 13.24 -18.47 -6.58
CA VAL A 9 12.97 -17.23 -5.84
C VAL A 9 13.55 -16.01 -6.55
N LEU A 10 14.81 -16.09 -6.97
CA LEU A 10 15.47 -15.01 -7.70
C LEU A 10 14.76 -14.71 -9.03
N PHE A 11 14.33 -15.74 -9.75
CA PHE A 11 13.56 -15.59 -10.97
C PHE A 11 12.22 -14.90 -10.72
N LEU A 12 11.48 -15.29 -9.68
CA LEU A 12 10.22 -14.66 -9.31
C LEU A 12 10.40 -13.18 -8.92
N LEU A 13 11.44 -12.86 -8.13
CA LEU A 13 11.78 -11.48 -7.78
C LEU A 13 12.18 -10.66 -8.99
N LEU A 14 12.93 -11.25 -9.93
CA LEU A 14 13.30 -10.60 -11.19
C LEU A 14 12.06 -10.28 -12.03
N VAL A 15 11.12 -11.21 -12.15
CA VAL A 15 9.86 -10.98 -12.88
C VAL A 15 9.03 -9.90 -12.20
N LEU A 16 8.93 -9.93 -10.86
CA LEU A 16 8.20 -8.92 -10.08
C LEU A 16 8.80 -7.53 -10.26
N ALA A 17 10.11 -7.39 -10.01
CA ALA A 17 10.82 -6.11 -10.14
C ALA A 17 10.85 -5.62 -11.59
N GLY A 18 11.05 -6.53 -12.55
CA GLY A 18 11.05 -6.22 -13.98
C GLY A 18 9.71 -5.68 -14.46
N LEU A 19 8.60 -6.33 -14.08
CA LEU A 19 7.27 -5.84 -14.44
C LEU A 19 6.93 -4.53 -13.72
N ALA A 20 7.30 -4.39 -12.44
CA ALA A 20 7.11 -3.14 -11.70
C ALA A 20 7.85 -1.95 -12.34
N GLN A 21 9.10 -2.16 -12.79
CA GLN A 21 9.87 -1.15 -13.51
C GLN A 21 9.26 -0.83 -14.89
N LEU A 22 8.84 -1.85 -15.63
CA LEU A 22 8.23 -1.68 -16.95
C LEU A 22 6.93 -0.87 -16.88
N LEU A 23 6.02 -1.26 -15.98
CA LEU A 23 4.75 -0.58 -15.79
C LEU A 23 4.93 0.79 -15.14
N GLY A 24 5.85 0.93 -14.18
CA GLY A 24 6.22 2.22 -13.62
C GLY A 24 6.72 3.19 -14.69
N TRP A 25 7.61 2.75 -15.57
CA TRP A 25 8.09 3.54 -16.71
C TRP A 25 6.96 3.92 -17.67
N LEU A 26 6.07 2.98 -17.99
CA LEU A 26 4.92 3.24 -18.85
C LEU A 26 3.99 4.31 -18.24
N PHE A 27 3.72 4.23 -16.94
CA PHE A 27 2.88 5.21 -16.24
C PHE A 27 3.53 6.60 -16.21
N VAL A 28 4.84 6.68 -16.00
CA VAL A 28 5.57 7.95 -16.12
C VAL A 28 5.43 8.54 -17.52
N LYS A 29 5.53 7.72 -18.57
CA LYS A 29 5.30 8.15 -19.96
C LYS A 29 3.87 8.67 -20.19
N LEU A 30 2.89 8.11 -19.48
CA LEU A 30 1.50 8.55 -19.47
C LEU A 30 1.23 9.74 -18.51
N ARG A 31 2.28 10.33 -17.93
CA ARG A 31 2.18 11.44 -16.94
C ARG A 31 1.44 11.06 -15.65
N GLN A 32 1.55 9.80 -15.25
CA GLN A 32 1.04 9.28 -13.98
C GLN A 32 2.20 9.00 -13.00
N PRO A 33 1.97 9.01 -11.67
CA PRO A 33 2.99 8.67 -10.69
C PRO A 33 3.51 7.23 -10.89
N LYS A 34 4.81 7.02 -10.74
CA LYS A 34 5.47 5.73 -11.00
C LYS A 34 4.89 4.62 -10.11
N VAL A 35 4.59 4.96 -8.85
CA VAL A 35 4.01 4.06 -7.84
C VAL A 35 2.74 3.37 -8.32
N VAL A 36 1.90 4.04 -9.12
CA VAL A 36 0.65 3.46 -9.61
C VAL A 36 0.94 2.27 -10.53
N GLY A 37 1.94 2.39 -11.40
CA GLY A 37 2.39 1.30 -12.27
C GLY A 37 3.02 0.14 -11.49
N GLU A 38 3.78 0.44 -10.43
CA GLU A 38 4.38 -0.58 -9.55
C GLU A 38 3.31 -1.37 -8.80
N ILE A 39 2.29 -0.71 -8.25
CA ILE A 39 1.14 -1.37 -7.60
C ILE A 39 0.38 -2.22 -8.61
N LEU A 40 0.14 -1.69 -9.82
CA LEU A 40 -0.56 -2.42 -10.87
C LEU A 40 0.20 -3.66 -11.31
N ALA A 41 1.55 -3.62 -11.35
CA ALA A 41 2.37 -4.81 -11.59
C ALA A 41 2.13 -5.90 -10.54
N GLY A 42 2.05 -5.51 -9.25
CA GLY A 42 1.72 -6.44 -8.16
C GLY A 42 0.31 -7.02 -8.29
N VAL A 43 -0.68 -6.21 -8.67
CA VAL A 43 -2.07 -6.67 -8.91
C VAL A 43 -2.13 -7.64 -10.09
N VAL A 44 -1.42 -7.35 -11.17
CA VAL A 44 -1.35 -8.20 -12.37
C VAL A 44 -0.67 -9.53 -12.04
N LEU A 45 0.49 -9.52 -11.41
CA LEU A 45 1.20 -10.76 -11.02
C LEU A 45 0.52 -11.51 -9.87
N GLY A 46 -0.32 -10.82 -9.12
CA GLY A 46 -1.11 -11.39 -8.04
C GLY A 46 -2.15 -12.41 -8.54
N ASN A 47 -2.65 -13.19 -7.59
CA ASN A 47 -3.65 -14.22 -7.85
C ASN A 47 -4.95 -13.68 -8.47
N ALA A 48 -5.22 -12.38 -8.32
CA ALA A 48 -6.42 -11.72 -8.83
C ALA A 48 -6.53 -11.73 -10.37
N VAL A 49 -5.40 -11.68 -11.09
CA VAL A 49 -5.38 -11.64 -12.57
C VAL A 49 -4.72 -12.89 -13.14
N VAL A 50 -3.49 -13.19 -12.71
CA VAL A 50 -2.69 -14.30 -13.23
C VAL A 50 -3.18 -15.67 -12.71
N GLY A 51 -3.88 -15.70 -11.57
CA GLY A 51 -4.45 -16.93 -11.00
C GLY A 51 -5.58 -17.57 -11.81
N ARG A 52 -6.10 -16.86 -12.81
CA ARG A 52 -7.14 -17.36 -13.71
C ARG A 52 -6.59 -18.14 -14.91
N TRP A 53 -5.27 -18.06 -15.17
CA TRP A 53 -4.64 -18.83 -16.24
C TRP A 53 -3.97 -20.10 -15.70
N PRO A 54 -4.34 -21.29 -16.20
CA PRO A 54 -3.77 -22.56 -15.74
C PRO A 54 -2.25 -22.62 -15.97
N ALA A 55 -1.76 -21.99 -17.02
CA ALA A 55 -0.31 -21.88 -17.30
C ALA A 55 0.45 -21.06 -16.24
N ALA A 56 -0.22 -20.16 -15.52
CA ALA A 56 0.40 -19.29 -14.52
C ALA A 56 0.07 -19.69 -13.07
N ALA A 57 -0.76 -20.72 -12.88
CA ALA A 57 -1.01 -21.33 -11.58
C ALA A 57 0.28 -21.86 -10.94
N HIS A 58 1.21 -22.42 -11.74
CA HIS A 58 2.52 -22.87 -11.27
C HIS A 58 3.39 -21.72 -10.73
N PHE A 59 3.33 -20.54 -11.35
CA PHE A 59 4.05 -19.35 -10.88
C PHE A 59 3.55 -18.91 -9.49
N ILE A 60 2.23 -18.87 -9.30
CA ILE A 60 1.61 -18.48 -8.02
C ILE A 60 1.84 -19.53 -6.94
N GLN A 61 1.77 -20.83 -7.27
CA GLN A 61 2.06 -21.90 -6.32
C GLN A 61 3.53 -21.87 -5.87
N ASN A 62 4.47 -21.62 -6.79
CA ASN A 62 5.88 -21.46 -6.46
C ASN A 62 6.14 -20.21 -5.61
N ALA A 63 5.44 -19.10 -5.87
CA ALA A 63 5.51 -17.91 -5.03
C ALA A 63 4.98 -18.19 -3.61
N ARG A 64 3.85 -18.89 -3.48
CA ARG A 64 3.30 -19.30 -2.17
C ARG A 64 4.24 -20.22 -1.40
N ARG A 65 4.93 -21.15 -2.08
CA ARG A 65 5.91 -22.05 -1.44
C ARG A 65 7.04 -21.29 -0.76
N HIS A 66 7.38 -20.10 -1.26
CA HIS A 66 8.47 -19.27 -0.75
C HIS A 66 7.96 -17.98 -0.08
N GLY A 67 6.71 -18.01 0.44
CA GLY A 67 6.04 -16.84 1.04
C GLY A 67 6.90 -16.10 2.05
N ASP A 68 7.60 -16.82 2.93
CA ASP A 68 8.45 -16.23 3.98
C ASP A 68 9.53 -15.28 3.42
N VAL A 69 10.11 -15.61 2.26
CA VAL A 69 11.13 -14.75 1.62
C VAL A 69 10.49 -13.49 1.05
N PHE A 70 9.32 -13.62 0.43
CA PHE A 70 8.57 -12.45 -0.07
C PHE A 70 8.09 -11.57 1.08
N ASP A 71 7.64 -12.16 2.19
CA ASP A 71 7.22 -11.44 3.39
C ASP A 71 8.40 -10.67 4.00
N PHE A 72 9.59 -11.29 4.06
CA PHE A 72 10.79 -10.60 4.51
C PHE A 72 11.13 -9.40 3.61
N VAL A 73 11.13 -9.59 2.28
CA VAL A 73 11.40 -8.51 1.32
C VAL A 73 10.32 -7.42 1.41
N TYR A 74 9.07 -7.79 1.60
CA TYR A 74 7.94 -6.87 1.78
C TYR A 74 8.11 -6.02 3.04
N TRP A 75 8.34 -6.64 4.19
CA TRP A 75 8.51 -5.93 5.46
C TRP A 75 9.75 -5.03 5.43
N LEU A 76 10.86 -5.52 4.84
CA LEU A 76 12.06 -4.72 4.67
C LEU A 76 11.79 -3.50 3.76
N GLY A 77 11.15 -3.71 2.61
CA GLY A 77 10.80 -2.64 1.68
C GLY A 77 9.84 -1.62 2.29
N LEU A 78 8.84 -2.09 3.05
CA LEU A 78 7.88 -1.24 3.75
C LEU A 78 8.55 -0.41 4.85
N LEU A 79 9.44 -1.02 5.63
CA LEU A 79 10.22 -0.32 6.65
C LEU A 79 11.08 0.77 6.02
N LEU A 80 11.83 0.45 4.96
CA LEU A 80 12.66 1.41 4.24
C LEU A 80 11.82 2.55 3.64
N LEU A 81 10.66 2.23 3.07
CA LEU A 81 9.73 3.23 2.53
C LEU A 81 9.19 4.15 3.63
N MET A 82 8.79 3.58 4.77
CA MET A 82 8.30 4.34 5.93
C MET A 82 9.39 5.22 6.54
N PHE A 83 10.62 4.71 6.61
CA PHE A 83 11.78 5.47 7.06
C PHE A 83 12.07 6.65 6.14
N LEU A 84 12.13 6.42 4.82
CA LEU A 84 12.37 7.48 3.85
C LEU A 84 11.27 8.53 3.88
N ALA A 85 10.01 8.10 3.93
CA ALA A 85 8.88 9.01 4.05
C ALA A 85 8.99 9.86 5.32
N GLY A 86 9.25 9.26 6.48
CA GLY A 86 9.48 10.00 7.72
C GLY A 86 10.67 10.97 7.64
N ALA A 87 11.75 10.56 6.98
CA ALA A 87 12.95 11.36 6.82
C ALA A 87 12.76 12.55 5.85
N GLU A 88 11.89 12.42 4.86
CA GLU A 88 11.48 13.51 3.97
C GLU A 88 10.47 14.45 4.65
N THR A 89 9.50 13.91 5.39
CA THR A 89 8.45 14.71 6.04
C THR A 89 8.96 15.52 7.22
N GLN A 90 9.92 15.02 8.01
CA GLN A 90 10.52 15.78 9.11
C GLN A 90 11.08 17.15 8.66
N LEU A 91 11.57 17.24 7.42
CA LEU A 91 12.13 18.48 6.84
C LEU A 91 11.05 19.49 6.45
N LEU A 92 9.79 19.05 6.37
CA LEU A 92 8.64 19.85 5.92
C LEU A 92 7.87 20.48 7.09
N PHE A 93 8.14 20.11 8.34
CA PHE A 93 7.39 20.64 9.48
C PHE A 93 7.81 22.07 9.85
N THR A 94 6.85 23.00 9.75
CA THR A 94 6.99 24.37 10.26
C THR A 94 6.00 24.61 11.41
N ARG A 95 6.41 25.39 12.43
CA ARG A 95 5.55 25.71 13.59
C ARG A 95 4.27 26.46 13.20
N GLU A 96 4.31 27.18 12.08
CA GLU A 96 3.21 27.99 11.57
C GLU A 96 2.01 27.14 11.12
N ASP A 97 2.26 25.98 10.50
CA ASP A 97 1.21 25.13 9.95
C ASP A 97 0.65 24.10 10.98
N ARG A 98 1.22 24.05 12.20
CA ARG A 98 0.86 23.05 13.25
C ARG A 98 -0.63 23.00 13.58
N ARG A 99 -1.27 24.17 13.72
CA ARG A 99 -2.70 24.23 14.06
C ARG A 99 -3.57 23.65 12.96
N SER A 100 -3.24 23.97 11.70
CA SER A 100 -3.96 23.46 10.53
C SER A 100 -3.77 21.95 10.38
N VAL A 101 -2.55 21.48 10.53
CA VAL A 101 -2.21 20.04 10.57
C VAL A 101 -3.00 19.30 11.65
N SER A 102 -3.05 19.82 12.89
CA SER A 102 -3.81 19.17 13.97
C SER A 102 -5.30 19.05 13.63
N TRP A 103 -5.91 20.10 13.07
CA TRP A 103 -7.30 20.03 12.64
C TRP A 103 -7.52 19.05 11.50
N LEU A 104 -6.59 18.98 10.55
CA LEU A 104 -6.62 18.02 9.44
C LEU A 104 -6.53 16.58 9.94
N VAL A 105 -5.67 16.28 10.92
CA VAL A 105 -5.58 14.93 11.49
C VAL A 105 -6.85 14.56 12.25
N ILE A 106 -7.34 15.46 13.11
CA ILE A 106 -8.54 15.21 13.93
C ILE A 106 -9.77 15.02 13.04
N LEU A 107 -10.03 15.93 12.10
CA LEU A 107 -11.20 15.87 11.25
C LEU A 107 -11.03 14.81 10.14
N GLY A 108 -9.84 14.76 9.53
CA GLY A 108 -9.52 13.84 8.44
C GLY A 108 -9.44 12.38 8.85
N THR A 109 -9.17 12.09 10.13
CA THR A 109 -9.23 10.71 10.68
C THR A 109 -10.55 10.46 11.40
N GLY A 110 -11.01 11.44 12.20
CA GLY A 110 -12.22 11.31 13.02
C GLY A 110 -13.50 11.19 12.19
N LEU A 111 -13.66 12.01 11.15
CA LEU A 111 -14.86 11.96 10.30
C LEU A 111 -14.97 10.61 9.56
N PRO A 112 -13.94 10.11 8.86
CA PRO A 112 -14.04 8.80 8.20
C PRO A 112 -14.18 7.64 9.18
N PHE A 113 -13.61 7.75 10.39
CA PHE A 113 -13.80 6.74 11.44
C PHE A 113 -15.26 6.66 11.89
N VAL A 114 -15.87 7.80 12.24
CA VAL A 114 -17.29 7.86 12.65
C VAL A 114 -18.20 7.43 11.50
N ALA A 115 -17.91 7.86 10.27
CA ALA A 115 -18.63 7.41 9.08
C ALA A 115 -18.49 5.90 8.88
N GLY A 116 -17.30 5.34 9.06
CA GLY A 116 -17.05 3.91 9.02
C GLY A 116 -17.86 3.13 10.05
N LEU A 117 -17.93 3.61 11.30
CA LEU A 117 -18.78 3.02 12.34
C LEU A 117 -20.27 3.09 12.00
N GLY A 118 -20.74 4.22 11.46
CA GLY A 118 -22.14 4.42 11.10
C GLY A 118 -22.59 3.62 9.87
N LEU A 119 -21.72 3.46 8.88
CA LEU A 119 -22.00 2.73 7.63
C LEU A 119 -21.72 1.23 7.75
N ALA A 120 -20.90 0.80 8.72
CA ALA A 120 -20.54 -0.60 8.92
C ALA A 120 -21.75 -1.56 8.97
N PRO A 121 -22.87 -1.27 9.65
CA PRO A 121 -24.03 -2.17 9.69
C PRO A 121 -24.65 -2.44 8.31
N TRP A 122 -24.54 -1.50 7.36
CA TRP A 122 -25.07 -1.66 6.00
C TRP A 122 -24.10 -2.37 5.06
N VAL A 123 -22.79 -2.22 5.30
CA VAL A 123 -21.73 -2.85 4.50
C VAL A 123 -21.46 -4.29 4.97
N ILE A 124 -21.53 -4.55 6.27
CA ILE A 124 -21.20 -5.85 6.86
C ILE A 124 -22.33 -6.85 6.58
N ARG A 125 -22.08 -7.70 5.59
CA ARG A 125 -22.90 -8.87 5.27
C ARG A 125 -22.45 -10.09 6.08
N PRO A 126 -23.33 -11.08 6.34
CA PRO A 126 -22.96 -12.32 7.03
C PRO A 126 -21.80 -13.07 6.36
N SER A 127 -21.63 -12.93 5.04
CA SER A 127 -20.52 -13.51 4.27
C SER A 127 -19.15 -12.91 4.59
N LEU A 128 -19.10 -11.74 5.23
CA LEU A 128 -17.86 -11.07 5.66
C LEU A 128 -17.50 -11.39 7.12
N ALA A 129 -18.41 -12.05 7.86
CA ALA A 129 -18.12 -12.44 9.24
C ALA A 129 -17.07 -13.55 9.25
N GLY A 130 -15.93 -13.28 9.88
CA GLY A 130 -14.89 -14.30 10.08
C GLY A 130 -15.36 -15.45 10.98
N PRO A 131 -14.53 -16.50 11.17
CA PRO A 131 -14.93 -17.72 11.89
C PRO A 131 -15.46 -17.47 13.32
N ALA A 132 -15.01 -16.40 13.96
CA ALA A 132 -15.42 -15.99 15.31
C ALA A 132 -16.76 -15.23 15.36
N GLY A 133 -17.32 -14.80 14.22
CA GLY A 133 -18.64 -14.15 14.15
C GLY A 133 -18.76 -12.79 14.87
N ASN A 134 -17.66 -12.20 15.37
CA ASN A 134 -17.71 -10.97 16.15
C ASN A 134 -17.91 -9.73 15.27
N ARG A 135 -19.16 -9.26 15.22
CA ARG A 135 -19.55 -8.07 14.46
C ARG A 135 -18.90 -6.78 14.97
N ILE A 136 -18.68 -6.66 16.28
CA ILE A 136 -18.10 -5.44 16.86
C ILE A 136 -16.65 -5.29 16.39
N SER A 137 -15.86 -6.37 16.48
CA SER A 137 -14.48 -6.38 15.98
C SER A 137 -14.43 -6.05 14.48
N LEU A 138 -15.31 -6.65 13.67
CA LEU A 138 -15.36 -6.38 12.24
C LEU A 138 -15.72 -4.92 11.93
N THR A 139 -16.67 -4.34 12.66
CA THR A 139 -17.05 -2.93 12.54
C THR A 139 -15.88 -2.00 12.87
N ILE A 140 -15.15 -2.26 13.96
CA ILE A 140 -13.99 -1.45 14.34
C ILE A 140 -12.88 -1.57 13.31
N VAL A 141 -12.59 -2.79 12.83
CA VAL A 141 -11.58 -3.01 11.78
C VAL A 141 -11.93 -2.26 10.50
N LEU A 142 -13.20 -2.30 10.08
CA LEU A 142 -13.67 -1.55 8.91
C LEU A 142 -13.55 -0.04 9.12
N ALA A 143 -13.95 0.47 10.29
CA ALA A 143 -13.85 1.89 10.62
C ALA A 143 -12.40 2.39 10.64
N VAL A 144 -11.49 1.62 11.24
CA VAL A 144 -10.04 1.93 11.23
C VAL A 144 -9.50 1.89 9.80
N GLY A 145 -9.87 0.87 9.02
CA GLY A 145 -9.41 0.73 7.63
C GLY A 145 -9.84 1.89 6.71
N VAL A 146 -11.00 2.50 6.98
CA VAL A 146 -11.47 3.69 6.26
C VAL A 146 -10.81 4.98 6.76
N ALA A 147 -10.40 5.02 8.03
CA ALA A 147 -9.85 6.22 8.67
C ALA A 147 -8.34 6.40 8.48
N VAL A 148 -7.57 5.31 8.41
CA VAL A 148 -6.11 5.36 8.36
C VAL A 148 -5.63 5.70 6.95
N THR A 149 -4.79 6.74 6.84
CA THR A 149 -4.17 7.18 5.59
C THR A 149 -2.73 6.66 5.46
N SER A 150 -2.25 6.47 4.23
CA SER A 150 -0.88 6.02 3.96
C SER A 150 0.04 7.20 3.59
N VAL A 151 0.63 7.82 4.60
CA VAL A 151 1.69 8.83 4.44
C VAL A 151 2.82 8.40 3.50
N PRO A 152 3.40 7.18 3.59
CA PRO A 152 4.54 6.82 2.74
C PRO A 152 4.22 6.80 1.25
N VAL A 153 3.04 6.31 0.89
CA VAL A 153 2.61 6.27 -0.51
C VAL A 153 2.36 7.67 -1.03
N VAL A 154 1.70 8.53 -0.24
CA VAL A 154 1.43 9.94 -0.63
C VAL A 154 2.73 10.73 -0.75
N SER A 155 3.68 10.55 0.17
CA SER A 155 5.01 11.20 0.10
C SER A 155 5.72 10.83 -1.19
N LYS A 156 5.74 9.53 -1.53
CA LYS A 156 6.35 9.03 -2.77
C LYS A 156 5.66 9.61 -4.02
N ILE A 157 4.33 9.72 -4.02
CA ILE A 157 3.58 10.35 -5.12
C ILE A 157 3.97 11.83 -5.25
N PHE A 158 4.04 12.59 -4.15
CA PHE A 158 4.43 14.01 -4.20
C PHE A 158 5.88 14.22 -4.62
N ALA A 159 6.78 13.31 -4.24
CA ALA A 159 8.16 13.29 -4.70
C ALA A 159 8.25 13.01 -6.21
N ASP A 160 7.54 11.98 -6.71
CA ASP A 160 7.46 11.64 -8.14
C ASP A 160 6.92 12.81 -8.98
N LEU A 161 5.94 13.53 -8.44
CA LEU A 161 5.32 14.71 -9.07
C LEU A 161 6.12 16.01 -8.87
N LYS A 162 7.22 15.98 -8.11
CA LYS A 162 8.07 17.15 -7.78
C LYS A 162 7.33 18.29 -7.06
N ILE A 163 6.29 17.97 -6.28
CA ILE A 163 5.49 18.95 -5.52
C ILE A 163 5.70 18.88 -4.01
N LEU A 164 6.66 18.07 -3.56
CA LEU A 164 6.92 17.78 -2.13
C LEU A 164 7.19 19.04 -1.29
N HIS A 165 7.80 20.08 -1.87
CA HIS A 165 8.13 21.33 -1.17
C HIS A 165 6.98 22.35 -1.13
N THR A 166 5.83 22.03 -1.72
CA THR A 166 4.67 22.95 -1.71
C THR A 166 4.01 22.99 -0.34
N ARG A 167 3.39 24.14 0.01
CA ARG A 167 2.62 24.25 1.26
C ARG A 167 1.52 23.20 1.36
N PHE A 168 0.91 22.83 0.24
CA PHE A 168 -0.09 21.77 0.16
C PHE A 168 0.50 20.42 0.64
N ALA A 169 1.66 20.02 0.11
CA ALA A 169 2.33 18.79 0.53
C ALA A 169 2.70 18.82 2.03
N ARG A 170 3.17 19.95 2.55
CA ARG A 170 3.46 20.10 3.99
C ARG A 170 2.24 19.93 4.89
N LEU A 171 1.08 20.44 4.47
CA LEU A 171 -0.16 20.30 5.24
C LEU A 171 -0.75 18.89 5.20
N VAL A 172 -0.52 18.15 4.12
CA VAL A 172 -1.04 16.78 3.94
C VAL A 172 -0.11 15.74 4.60
N LEU A 173 1.20 15.97 4.56
CA LEU A 173 2.21 15.05 5.11
C LEU A 173 2.59 15.37 6.56
N GLY A 174 2.30 16.59 7.02
CA GLY A 174 2.50 17.01 8.41
C GLY A 174 1.41 16.47 9.31
#